data_AF-A0A2N6FWR1-F1
#
_entry.id   AF-A0A2N6FWR1-F1
#
_cell.length_a   1.000
_cell.length_b   1.000
_cell.length_c   1.000
_cell.angle_alpha   90.00
_cell.angle_beta   90.00
_cell.angle_gamma   90.00
#
_symmetry.space_group_name_H-M   'P 1'
#
loop_
_entity.id
_entity.type
_entity.pdbx_description
1 polymer ?
#
loop_
_entity_poly.entity_id
_entity_poly.type
_entity_poly.pdbx_seq_one_letter_code
_entity_poly.pdbx_strand_id
1 'polypeptide(L)'
;MNFLQGRSADIVSETLSWFGARIETEPAVVLEQAESELQTHYVRYGNDWTGRGYVGDSEQEAVIAALEAVRAECLERLQRKASNLRFE
;
A
#
# COMPACT_ATOMS: atom_id res chain seq x y z
N MET A 1 -21.37 10.45 -7.23
CA MET A 1 -20.01 10.10 -6.76
C MET A 1 -19.18 11.37 -6.73
N ASN A 2 -18.48 11.66 -5.64
CA ASN A 2 -17.54 12.78 -5.56
C ASN A 2 -16.30 12.42 -6.42
N PHE A 3 -15.83 13.35 -7.26
CA PHE A 3 -14.66 13.15 -8.14
C PHE A 3 -13.45 12.58 -7.39
N LEU A 4 -13.18 13.12 -6.19
CA LEU A 4 -12.05 12.70 -5.37
C LEU A 4 -12.22 11.27 -4.82
N GLN A 5 -13.45 10.91 -4.43
CA GLN A 5 -13.72 9.55 -3.96
C GLN A 5 -13.57 8.52 -5.09
N GLY A 6 -13.96 8.87 -6.32
CA GLY A 6 -13.72 8.03 -7.49
C GLY A 6 -12.22 7.83 -7.71
N ARG A 7 -11.46 8.94 -7.73
CA ARG A 7 -10.01 8.89 -7.95
C ARG A 7 -9.26 8.10 -6.88
N SER A 8 -9.60 8.29 -5.60
CA SER A 8 -9.00 7.52 -4.50
C SER A 8 -9.31 6.02 -4.62
N ALA A 9 -10.53 5.66 -5.01
CA ALA A 9 -10.90 4.26 -5.21
C ALA A 9 -10.12 3.63 -6.37
N ASP A 10 -9.91 4.37 -7.47
CA ASP A 10 -9.10 3.91 -8.61
C ASP A 10 -7.65 3.65 -8.20
N ILE A 11 -7.03 4.58 -7.47
CA ILE A 11 -5.65 4.43 -6.95
C ILE A 11 -5.50 3.17 -6.10
N VAL A 12 -6.46 2.95 -5.18
CA VAL A 12 -6.45 1.76 -4.32
C VAL A 12 -6.58 0.49 -5.16
N SER A 13 -7.53 0.46 -6.09
CA SER A 13 -7.76 -0.68 -6.98
C SER A 13 -6.54 -1.02 -7.84
N GLU A 14 -5.94 0.00 -8.47
CA GLU A 14 -4.73 -0.14 -9.29
C GLU A 14 -3.55 -0.68 -8.49
N THR A 15 -3.32 -0.14 -7.29
CA THR A 15 -2.22 -0.56 -6.41
C THR A 15 -2.41 -2.02 -5.97
N LEU A 16 -3.62 -2.40 -5.53
CA LEU A 16 -3.91 -3.77 -5.14
C LEU A 16 -3.80 -4.74 -6.33
N SER A 17 -4.24 -4.33 -7.52
CA SER A 17 -4.12 -5.12 -8.75
C SER A 17 -2.66 -5.36 -9.12
N TRP A 18 -1.82 -4.32 -9.02
CA TRP A 18 -0.39 -4.40 -9.32
C TRP A 18 0.35 -5.41 -8.44
N PHE A 19 0.04 -5.43 -7.13
CA PHE A 19 0.70 -6.31 -6.19
C PHE A 19 0.04 -7.70 -6.06
N GLY A 20 -1.24 -7.85 -6.41
CA GLY A 20 -2.05 -9.02 -6.07
C GLY A 20 -1.40 -10.37 -6.37
N ALA A 21 -0.95 -10.60 -7.61
CA ALA A 21 -0.32 -11.87 -7.98
C ALA A 21 1.04 -12.08 -7.29
N ARG A 22 1.79 -11.01 -7.01
CA ARG A 22 3.12 -11.07 -6.38
C ARG A 22 3.04 -11.29 -4.87
N ILE A 23 1.97 -10.84 -4.22
CA ILE A 23 1.72 -11.11 -2.80
C ILE A 23 1.57 -12.62 -2.56
N GLU A 24 0.98 -13.34 -3.51
CA GLU A 24 0.83 -14.80 -3.45
C GLU A 24 2.18 -15.53 -3.52
N THR A 25 3.05 -15.11 -4.45
CA THR A 25 4.28 -15.84 -4.78
C THR A 25 5.48 -15.38 -3.97
N GLU A 26 5.58 -14.07 -3.70
CA GLU A 26 6.76 -13.40 -3.15
C GLU A 26 6.39 -12.36 -2.06
N PRO A 27 5.64 -12.74 -1.02
CA PRO A 27 5.12 -11.78 -0.03
C PRO A 27 6.22 -11.01 0.72
N ALA A 28 7.42 -11.60 0.90
CA ALA A 28 8.54 -10.91 1.57
C ALA A 28 9.14 -9.79 0.72
N VAL A 29 9.28 -10.01 -0.60
CA VAL A 29 9.81 -9.01 -1.53
C VAL A 29 8.81 -7.87 -1.71
N VAL A 30 7.52 -8.22 -1.81
CA VAL A 30 6.45 -7.22 -1.90
C VAL A 30 6.36 -6.39 -0.61
N LEU A 31 6.51 -7.01 0.56
CA LEU A 31 6.55 -6.30 1.83
C LEU A 31 7.67 -5.27 1.87
N GLU A 32 8.90 -5.64 1.51
CA GLU A 32 10.04 -4.73 1.48
C GLU A 32 9.79 -3.56 0.51
N GLN A 33 9.23 -3.85 -0.67
CA GLN A 33 8.87 -2.81 -1.63
C GLN A 33 7.83 -1.85 -1.06
N ALA A 34 6.73 -2.37 -0.49
CA ALA A 34 5.67 -1.55 0.09
C ALA A 34 6.17 -0.69 1.25
N GLU A 35 7.05 -1.21 2.11
CA GLU A 35 7.63 -0.45 3.23
C GLU A 35 8.55 0.67 2.75
N SER A 36 9.35 0.45 1.70
CA SER A 36 10.20 1.47 1.07
C SER A 36 9.37 2.60 0.45
N GLU A 37 8.28 2.25 -0.26
CA GLU A 37 7.36 3.23 -0.84
C GLU A 37 6.61 4.02 0.25
N LEU A 38 6.09 3.33 1.29
CA LEU A 38 5.43 3.95 2.44
C LEU A 38 6.35 4.94 3.14
N GLN A 39 7.62 4.58 3.37
CA GLN A 39 8.59 5.49 3.99
C GLN A 39 8.72 6.79 3.19
N THR A 40 8.78 6.69 1.86
CA THR A 40 8.86 7.86 0.97
C THR A 40 7.59 8.71 1.08
N HIS A 41 6.41 8.10 1.08
CA HIS A 41 5.15 8.81 1.19
C HIS A 41 4.94 9.46 2.56
N TYR A 42 5.33 8.80 3.65
CA TYR A 42 5.22 9.34 5.00
C TYR A 42 6.14 10.52 5.27
N VAL A 43 7.36 10.51 4.73
CA VAL A 43 8.25 11.69 4.80
C VAL A 43 7.60 12.93 4.16
N ARG A 44 6.79 12.72 3.11
CA ARG A 44 6.10 13.80 2.38
C ARG A 44 4.73 14.12 2.97
N TYR A 45 4.19 13.27 3.84
CA TYR A 45 2.84 13.39 4.36
C TYR A 45 2.72 14.62 5.27
N GLY A 46 1.72 15.47 5.02
CA GLY A 46 1.57 16.77 5.70
C GLY A 46 2.63 17.82 5.32
N ASN A 47 3.62 17.47 4.49
CA ASN A 47 4.62 18.40 3.97
C ASN A 47 4.23 18.86 2.57
N ASP A 48 3.67 20.07 2.45
CA ASP A 48 3.19 20.65 1.19
C ASP A 48 4.12 21.73 0.57
N TRP A 49 5.41 21.65 0.87
CA TRP A 49 6.48 22.41 0.20
C TRP A 49 6.41 22.51 -1.34
N THR A 50 5.67 21.62 -2.03
CA THR A 50 5.50 21.63 -3.49
C THR A 50 4.13 22.12 -3.97
N GLY A 51 3.19 22.45 -3.07
CA GLY A 51 1.84 22.92 -3.43
C GLY A 51 0.98 21.87 -4.14
N ARG A 52 0.96 20.63 -3.63
CA ARG A 52 0.09 19.52 -4.09
C ARG A 52 -1.39 19.87 -3.96
N GLY A 53 -1.73 20.69 -2.96
CA GLY A 53 -3.11 21.08 -2.66
C GLY A 53 -4.00 19.89 -2.29
N TYR A 54 -5.27 20.20 -2.00
CA TYR A 54 -6.22 19.21 -1.47
C TYR A 54 -6.40 17.96 -2.34
N VAL A 55 -6.33 18.11 -3.67
CA VAL A 55 -6.44 16.98 -4.60
C VAL A 55 -5.22 16.06 -4.45
N GLY A 56 -4.01 16.61 -4.50
CA GLY A 56 -2.79 15.82 -4.38
C GLY A 56 -2.61 15.20 -2.99
N ASP A 57 -3.08 15.86 -1.94
CA ASP A 57 -3.12 15.29 -0.59
C ASP A 57 -4.10 14.11 -0.52
N SER A 58 -5.29 14.25 -1.11
CA SER A 58 -6.27 13.14 -1.19
C SER A 58 -5.75 11.95 -1.99
N GLU A 59 -4.99 12.20 -3.07
CA GLU A 59 -4.34 11.13 -3.83
C GLU A 59 -3.20 10.48 -3.03
N GLN A 60 -2.39 11.27 -2.31
CA GLN A 60 -1.33 10.74 -1.44
C GLN A 60 -1.90 9.87 -0.30
N GLU A 61 -2.99 10.30 0.33
CA GLU A 61 -3.71 9.51 1.33
C GLU A 61 -4.20 8.18 0.75
N ALA A 62 -4.75 8.19 -0.47
CA ALA A 62 -5.20 6.98 -1.14
C ALA A 62 -4.05 6.01 -1.44
N VAL A 63 -2.90 6.53 -1.90
CA VAL A 63 -1.69 5.71 -2.12
C VAL A 63 -1.20 5.10 -0.81
N ILE A 64 -1.10 5.89 0.26
CA ILE A 64 -0.69 5.40 1.58
C ILE A 64 -1.63 4.29 2.06
N ALA A 65 -2.94 4.51 1.97
CA ALA A 65 -3.94 3.53 2.39
C ALA A 65 -3.82 2.21 1.61
N ALA A 66 -3.59 2.29 0.29
CA ALA A 66 -3.40 1.13 -0.55
C ALA A 66 -2.13 0.35 -0.20
N LEU A 67 -1.01 1.04 0.01
CA LEU A 67 0.26 0.41 0.37
C LEU A 67 0.22 -0.21 1.78
N GLU A 68 -0.46 0.41 2.75
CA GLU A 68 -0.67 -0.20 4.07
C GLU A 68 -1.53 -1.47 3.98
N ALA A 69 -2.53 -1.50 3.10
CA ALA A 69 -3.32 -2.71 2.85
C ALA A 69 -2.46 -3.84 2.26
N VAL A 70 -1.59 -3.52 1.29
CA VAL A 70 -0.61 -4.48 0.72
C VAL A 70 0.33 -5.01 1.80
N ARG A 71 0.89 -4.12 2.62
CA ARG A 71 1.77 -4.46 3.75
C ARG A 71 1.09 -5.41 4.74
N ALA A 72 -0.16 -5.12 5.12
CA ALA A 72 -0.93 -5.94 6.04
C ALA A 72 -1.14 -7.36 5.49
N GLU A 73 -1.54 -7.50 4.23
CA GLU A 73 -1.75 -8.80 3.57
C GLU A 73 -0.45 -9.61 3.50
N CYS A 74 0.67 -8.98 3.15
CA CYS A 74 1.98 -9.63 3.13
C CYS A 74 2.38 -10.16 4.52
N LEU A 75 2.19 -9.35 5.57
CA LEU A 75 2.50 -9.74 6.94
C LEU A 75 1.63 -10.92 7.39
N GLU A 76 0.33 -10.90 7.10
CA GLU A 76 -0.58 -12.00 7.45
C GLU A 76 -0.13 -13.31 6.80
N ARG A 77 0.25 -13.28 5.53
CA ARG A 77 0.71 -14.46 4.79
C ARG A 77 2.02 -15.02 5.32
N LEU A 78 2.99 -14.16 5.60
CA LEU A 78 4.26 -14.57 6.18
C LEU A 78 4.06 -15.20 7.56
N GLN A 79 3.17 -14.63 8.39
CA GLN A 79 2.81 -15.21 9.69
C GLN A 79 2.11 -16.57 9.55
N ARG A 80 1.20 -16.71 8.58
CA ARG A 80 0.52 -17.98 8.30
C ARG A 80 1.50 -19.06 7.85
N LYS A 81 2.42 -18.72 6.94
CA LYS A 81 3.48 -19.63 6.46
C LYS A 81 4.41 -20.05 7.60
N ALA A 82 4.84 -19.10 8.43
CA ALA A 82 5.68 -19.38 9.59
C ALA A 82 4.97 -20.25 10.64
N SER A 83 3.66 -20.06 10.83
CA SER A 83 2.86 -20.90 11.71
C SER A 83 2.78 -22.33 11.20
N ASN A 84 2.51 -22.55 9.91
CA ASN A 84 2.42 -23.89 9.32
C ASN A 84 3.75 -24.66 9.47
N LEU A 85 4.89 -24.00 9.29
CA LEU A 85 6.23 -24.59 9.44
C LEU A 85 6.57 -25.01 10.89
N ARG A 86 5.84 -24.55 11.91
CA ARG A 86 6.09 -24.93 13.32
C ARG A 86 5.38 -26.22 13.75
N PHE A 87 4.48 -26.74 12.91
CA PHE A 87 3.69 -27.95 13.20
C PHE A 87 4.09 -29.15 12.34
N GLU A 88 5.15 -29.04 11.54
CA GLU A 88 5.80 -30.12 10.78
C GLU A 88 7.14 -30.51 11.44
#